data_AF-A0A7X7PUX0-F1
#
_entry.id   AF-A0A7X7PUX0-F1
#
_cell.length_a   1.000
_cell.length_b   1.000
_cell.length_c   1.000
_cell.angle_alpha   90.00
_cell.angle_beta   90.00
_cell.angle_gamma   90.00
#
_symmetry.space_group_name_H-M   'P 1'
#
loop_
_entity.id
_entity.type
_entity.pdbx_description
1 polymer ?
#
loop_
_entity_poly.entity_id
_entity_poly.type
_entity_poly.pdbx_seq_one_letter_code
_entity_poly.pdbx_strand_id
1 'polypeptide(L)'
;AQTHKSSLQQISQLAGEGPVADPQDHAFLVKLAAFVLSELKTAFQIGCMLFIPFLVIDLIVSSVLMAMGMMMLSPLVISLPFKLLLFVLVDGWTLTVHTLVTSVQLY
;
A
#
# COMPACT_ATOMS: atom_id res chain seq x y z
N ALA A 1 17.61 0.98 -10.37
CA ALA A 1 17.16 -0.15 -9.53
C ALA A 1 16.20 0.39 -8.48
N GLN A 2 15.16 -0.37 -8.12
CA GLN A 2 13.92 0.01 -7.41
C GLN A 2 14.07 0.79 -6.08
N THR A 3 15.29 0.93 -5.55
CA THR A 3 15.59 1.72 -4.35
C THR A 3 15.49 3.22 -4.60
N HIS A 4 14.58 3.90 -3.89
CA HIS A 4 14.50 5.35 -3.89
C HIS A 4 15.78 6.00 -3.32
N LYS A 5 16.30 7.02 -4.01
CA LYS A 5 17.50 7.78 -3.60
C LYS A 5 17.36 8.37 -2.18
N SER A 6 16.16 8.81 -1.81
CA SER A 6 15.87 9.31 -0.46
C SER A 6 15.99 8.23 0.61
N SER A 7 15.50 7.00 0.34
CA SER A 7 15.59 5.88 1.28
C SER A 7 17.04 5.45 1.48
N LEU A 8 17.83 5.46 0.40
CA LEU A 8 19.26 5.16 0.45
C LEU A 8 20.05 6.22 1.24
N GLN A 9 19.76 7.51 1.03
CA GLN A 9 20.33 8.59 1.82
C GLN A 9 19.97 8.49 3.32
N GLN A 10 18.70 8.19 3.64
CA GLN A 10 18.26 8.03 5.03
C GLN A 10 18.99 6.88 5.73
N ILE A 11 19.07 5.69 5.10
CA ILE A 11 19.73 4.54 5.71
C ILE A 11 21.25 4.75 5.79
N SER A 12 21.87 5.38 4.80
CA SER A 12 23.32 5.68 4.83
C SER A 12 23.67 6.66 5.95
N GLN A 13 22.86 7.70 6.17
CA GLN A 13 23.00 8.61 7.31
C GLN A 13 22.84 7.89 8.66
N LEU A 14 21.85 7.01 8.78
CA LEU A 14 21.61 6.22 10.00
C LEU A 14 22.72 5.20 10.27
N ALA A 15 23.33 4.64 9.22
CA ALA A 15 24.45 3.71 9.32
C ALA A 15 25.78 4.39 9.64
N GLY A 16 25.84 5.73 9.61
CA GLY A 16 27.07 6.49 9.84
C GLY A 16 28.11 6.35 8.72
N GLU A 17 27.69 5.99 7.50
CA GLU A 17 28.58 5.95 6.36
C GLU A 17 28.99 7.38 5.96
N GLY A 18 30.27 7.57 5.63
CA GLY A 18 30.77 8.81 5.05
C GLY A 18 30.15 9.09 3.68
N PRO A 19 30.32 10.30 3.11
CA PRO A 19 29.78 10.63 1.79
C PRO A 19 30.38 9.71 0.73
N VAL A 20 29.56 8.81 0.18
CA VAL A 20 29.91 7.92 -0.92
C VAL A 20 29.55 8.60 -2.24
N ALA A 21 30.48 8.64 -3.19
CA ALA A 21 30.30 9.33 -4.48
C ALA A 21 29.42 8.54 -5.46
N ASP A 22 29.54 7.21 -5.46
CA ASP A 22 28.74 6.32 -6.31
C ASP A 22 27.72 5.53 -5.45
N PRO A 23 26.42 5.55 -5.79
CA PRO A 23 25.40 4.72 -5.14
C PRO A 23 25.70 3.21 -5.09
N GLN A 24 26.60 2.71 -5.94
CA GLN A 24 26.99 1.30 -5.94
C GLN A 24 27.99 0.95 -4.82
N ASP A 25 28.74 1.92 -4.33
CA ASP A 25 29.84 1.72 -3.37
C ASP A 25 29.36 1.58 -1.91
N HIS A 26 28.07 1.83 -1.64
CA HIS A 26 27.47 1.58 -0.33
C HIS A 26 27.56 0.12 0.09
N ALA A 27 27.68 -0.13 1.40
CA ALA A 27 27.67 -1.47 1.95
C ALA A 27 26.38 -2.22 1.55
N PHE A 28 26.49 -3.53 1.32
CA PHE A 28 25.35 -4.35 0.91
C PHE A 28 24.17 -4.25 1.88
N LEU A 29 24.44 -4.25 3.20
CA LEU A 29 23.39 -4.11 4.23
C LEU A 29 22.65 -2.77 4.15
N VAL A 30 23.35 -1.68 3.86
CA VAL A 30 22.76 -0.34 3.67
C VAL A 30 21.84 -0.33 2.45
N LYS A 31 22.30 -0.89 1.33
CA LYS A 31 21.49 -1.00 0.10
C LYS A 31 20.26 -1.89 0.30
N LEU A 32 20.41 -3.00 1.01
CA LEU A 32 19.31 -3.92 1.31
C LEU A 32 18.25 -3.27 2.20
N ALA A 33 18.66 -2.63 3.30
CA ALA A 33 17.73 -1.94 4.19
C ALA A 33 17.03 -0.77 3.49
N ALA A 34 17.75 -0.01 2.65
CA ALA A 34 17.17 1.05 1.83
C ALA A 34 16.15 0.53 0.81
N PHE A 35 16.42 -0.62 0.19
CA PHE A 35 15.48 -1.30 -0.71
C PHE A 35 14.22 -1.73 0.02
N VAL A 36 14.34 -2.42 1.16
CA VAL A 36 13.18 -2.87 1.96
C VAL A 36 12.32 -1.68 2.41
N LEU A 37 12.94 -0.56 2.83
CA LEU A 37 12.22 0.66 3.18
C LEU A 37 11.48 1.27 1.97
N SER A 38 12.13 1.25 0.80
CA SER A 38 11.54 1.71 -0.46
C SER A 38 10.29 0.90 -0.82
N GLU A 39 10.41 -0.43 -0.82
CA GLU A 39 9.31 -1.35 -1.14
C GLU A 39 8.16 -1.26 -0.13
N LEU A 40 8.46 -1.15 1.17
CA LEU A 40 7.41 -1.02 2.19
C LEU A 40 6.58 0.25 1.98
N LYS A 41 7.23 1.36 1.60
CA LYS A 41 6.55 2.62 1.30
C LYS A 41 5.65 2.48 0.07
N THR A 42 6.14 1.87 -1.00
CA THR A 42 5.36 1.59 -2.22
C THR A 42 4.17 0.68 -1.91
N ALA A 43 4.39 -0.41 -1.16
CA ALA A 43 3.34 -1.34 -0.77
C ALA A 43 2.25 -0.66 0.08
N PHE A 44 2.62 0.22 1.01
CA PHE A 44 1.65 0.97 1.81
C PHE A 44 0.83 1.94 0.96
N GLN A 45 1.46 2.63 -0.01
CA GLN A 45 0.75 3.50 -0.94
C GLN A 45 -0.28 2.72 -1.78
N ILE A 46 0.14 1.60 -2.37
CA ILE A 46 -0.75 0.72 -3.15
C ILE A 46 -1.89 0.19 -2.27
N GLY A 47 -1.57 -0.31 -1.08
CA GLY A 47 -2.56 -0.79 -0.12
C GLY A 47 -3.59 0.27 0.27
N CYS A 48 -3.15 1.50 0.54
CA CYS A 48 -4.06 2.62 0.81
C CYS A 48 -4.97 2.92 -0.37
N MET A 49 -4.44 3.01 -1.59
CA MET A 49 -5.23 3.29 -2.80
C MET A 49 -6.30 2.22 -3.04
N LEU A 50 -5.96 0.94 -2.84
CA LEU A 50 -6.90 -0.17 -2.93
C LEU A 50 -7.94 -0.17 -1.79
N PHE A 51 -7.59 0.34 -0.61
CA PHE A 51 -8.46 0.34 0.57
C PHE A 51 -9.53 1.45 0.53
N ILE A 52 -9.22 2.60 -0.09
CA ILE A 52 -10.13 3.76 -0.20
C ILE A 52 -11.55 3.40 -0.68
N PRO A 53 -11.77 2.69 -1.81
CA PRO A 53 -13.12 2.39 -2.28
C PRO A 53 -13.93 1.54 -1.27
N PHE A 54 -13.27 0.62 -0.55
CA PHE A 54 -13.93 -0.19 0.47
C PHE A 54 -14.29 0.62 1.72
N LEU A 55 -13.43 1.57 2.10
CA LEU A 55 -13.70 2.50 3.20
C LEU A 55 -14.93 3.37 2.88
N VAL A 56 -15.05 3.85 1.65
CA VAL A 56 -16.21 4.62 1.20
C VAL A 56 -17.50 3.81 1.34
N ILE A 57 -17.50 2.52 0.95
CA ILE A 57 -18.66 1.64 1.15
C ILE A 57 -19.02 1.52 2.63
N ASP A 58 -18.03 1.30 3.51
CA ASP A 58 -18.28 1.21 4.96
C ASP A 58 -18.92 2.47 5.53
N LEU A 59 -18.40 3.63 5.14
CA LEU A 59 -18.91 4.93 5.59
C LEU A 59 -20.35 5.14 5.13
N ILE A 60 -20.65 4.84 3.86
CA ILE A 60 -21.99 4.99 3.29
C ILE A 60 -22.97 4.04 3.99
N VAL A 61 -22.63 2.75 4.10
CA VAL A 61 -23.49 1.75 4.75
C VAL A 61 -23.75 2.12 6.21
N SER A 62 -22.73 2.55 6.94
CA SER A 62 -22.87 3.00 8.33
C SER A 62 -23.83 4.20 8.45
N SER A 63 -23.67 5.21 7.57
CA SER A 63 -24.54 6.40 7.59
C SER A 63 -26.01 6.08 7.28
N VAL A 64 -26.27 5.14 6.36
CA VAL A 64 -27.62 4.69 6.01
C VAL A 64 -28.25 3.90 7.16
N LEU A 65 -27.50 2.99 7.79
CA LEU A 65 -28.00 2.22 8.93
C LEU A 65 -28.33 3.11 10.14
N MET A 66 -27.47 4.10 10.39
CA MET A 66 -27.70 5.09 11.44
C MET A 66 -28.94 5.94 11.16
N ALA A 67 -29.17 6.33 9.90
CA ALA A 67 -30.37 7.05 9.48
C ALA A 67 -31.66 6.22 9.60
N MET A 68 -31.58 4.90 9.43
CA MET A 68 -32.71 3.98 9.63
C MET A 68 -32.98 3.65 11.11
N GLY A 69 -32.17 4.15 12.05
CA GLY A 69 -32.31 3.86 13.48
C GLY A 69 -31.85 2.46 13.88
N MET A 70 -31.20 1.71 12.98
CA MET A 70 -30.74 0.35 13.24
C MET A 70 -29.34 0.34 13.87
N MET A 71 -29.24 0.75 15.14
CA MET A 71 -27.95 0.81 15.86
C MET A 71 -27.38 -0.55 16.27
N MET A 72 -28.22 -1.60 16.32
CA MET A 72 -27.79 -2.93 16.80
C MET A 72 -27.20 -3.81 15.70
N LEU A 73 -27.39 -3.44 14.43
CA LEU A 73 -26.80 -4.18 13.30
C LEU A 73 -25.42 -3.62 13.02
N SER A 74 -24.41 -4.50 13.00
CA SER A 74 -23.04 -4.11 12.67
C SER A 74 -22.95 -3.68 11.20
N PRO A 75 -22.55 -2.43 10.91
CA PRO A 75 -22.38 -1.97 9.53
C PRO A 75 -21.41 -2.81 8.72
N LEU A 76 -20.43 -3.44 9.39
CA LEU A 76 -19.42 -4.30 8.76
C LEU A 76 -20.01 -5.55 8.11
N VAL A 77 -21.01 -6.17 8.75
CA VAL A 77 -21.65 -7.38 8.21
C VAL A 77 -22.48 -7.05 6.98
N ILE A 78 -23.12 -5.88 7.00
CA ILE A 78 -23.98 -5.41 5.91
C ILE A 78 -23.14 -4.91 4.74
N SER A 79 -22.00 -4.26 4.99
CA SER A 79 -21.12 -3.75 3.93
C SER A 79 -20.32 -4.85 3.21
N LEU A 80 -20.06 -5.98 3.87
CA LEU A 80 -19.28 -7.10 3.32
C LEU A 80 -19.78 -7.61 1.96
N PRO A 81 -21.07 -7.96 1.75
CA PRO A 81 -21.55 -8.38 0.44
C PRO A 81 -21.39 -7.30 -0.64
N PHE A 82 -21.55 -6.02 -0.31
CA PHE A 82 -21.35 -4.91 -1.26
C PHE A 82 -19.87 -4.77 -1.65
N LYS A 83 -18.94 -4.93 -0.70
CA LYS A 83 -17.49 -4.93 -0.99
C LYS A 83 -17.12 -6.07 -1.94
N LEU A 84 -17.62 -7.28 -1.66
CA LEU A 84 -17.36 -8.44 -2.51
C LEU A 84 -17.94 -8.25 -3.91
N LEU A 85 -19.16 -7.71 -4.01
CA LEU A 85 -19.79 -7.40 -5.29
C LEU A 85 -18.98 -6.37 -6.07
N LEU A 86 -18.58 -5.25 -5.44
CA LEU A 86 -17.73 -4.25 -6.09
C LEU A 86 -16.40 -4.87 -6.54
N PHE A 87 -15.76 -5.65 -5.68
CA PHE A 87 -14.47 -6.27 -5.99
C PHE A 87 -14.55 -7.23 -7.18
N VAL A 88 -15.63 -8.00 -7.32
CA VAL A 88 -15.86 -8.86 -8.48
C VAL A 88 -16.21 -8.04 -9.73
N LEU A 89 -17.03 -6.98 -9.59
CA LEU A 89 -17.45 -6.15 -10.73
C LEU A 89 -16.30 -5.40 -11.40
N VAL A 90 -15.33 -4.94 -10.62
CA VAL A 90 -14.16 -4.21 -11.14
C VAL A 90 -13.02 -5.12 -11.59
N ASP A 91 -13.24 -6.44 -11.58
CA ASP A 91 -12.19 -7.45 -11.75
C ASP A 91 -10.98 -7.19 -10.82
N GLY A 92 -11.29 -7.07 -9.53
CA GLY A 92 -10.33 -6.66 -8.50
C GLY A 92 -9.13 -7.59 -8.36
N TRP A 93 -9.25 -8.87 -8.72
CA TRP A 93 -8.14 -9.81 -8.78
C TRP A 93 -7.12 -9.41 -9.84
N THR A 94 -7.57 -9.09 -11.05
CA THR A 94 -6.69 -8.62 -12.13
C THR A 94 -6.06 -7.28 -11.77
N LEU A 95 -6.82 -6.32 -11.22
CA LEU A 95 -6.29 -5.02 -10.81
C LEU A 95 -5.23 -5.13 -9.72
N THR A 96 -5.45 -5.95 -8.69
CA THR A 96 -4.48 -6.14 -7.60
C THR A 96 -3.21 -6.81 -8.08
N VAL A 97 -3.32 -7.90 -8.86
CA VAL A 97 -2.17 -8.59 -9.45
C VAL A 97 -1.41 -7.68 -10.43
N HIS A 98 -2.11 -6.95 -11.29
CA HIS A 98 -1.50 -6.04 -12.25
C HIS A 98 -0.76 -4.89 -11.55
N THR A 99 -1.33 -4.32 -10.48
CA THR A 99 -0.67 -3.25 -9.71
C THR A 99 0.60 -3.75 -9.04
N LEU A 100 0.59 -4.97 -8.51
CA LEU A 100 1.77 -5.59 -7.92
C LEU A 100 2.84 -5.90 -8.98
N VAL A 101 2.47 -6.56 -10.08
CA VAL A 101 3.39 -6.93 -11.16
C VAL A 101 4.00 -5.68 -11.81
N THR A 102 3.21 -4.64 -12.06
CA THR A 102 3.69 -3.39 -12.66
C THR A 102 4.59 -2.60 -11.71
N SER A 103 4.38 -2.70 -10.39
CA SER A 103 5.25 -2.04 -9.41
C SER A 103 6.66 -2.60 -9.42
N VAL A 104 6.81 -3.89 -9.76
CA VAL A 104 8.11 -4.55 -9.91
C VAL A 104 8.61 -4.36 -11.35
N GLN A 105 9.32 -3.25 -11.60
CA GLN A 105 10.11 -3.13 -12.84
C GLN A 105 11.27 -4.13 -12.78
N LEU A 106 11.08 -5.32 -13.35
CA LEU A 106 12.15 -6.23 -13.74
C LEU A 106 12.92 -5.58 -14.90
N TYR A 107 14.25 -5.63 -14.79
CA TYR A 107 15.20 -5.05 -15.74
C TYR A 107 15.04 -5.64 -17.14
#